data_AF-A0A2L0EGU8-F1
#
_entry.id   AF-A0A2L0EGU8-F1
#
_cell.length_a   1.000
_cell.length_b   1.000
_cell.length_c   1.000
_cell.angle_alpha   90.00
_cell.angle_beta   90.00
_cell.angle_gamma   90.00
#
_symmetry.space_group_name_H-M   'P 1'
#
loop_
_entity.id
_entity.type
_entity.pdbx_description
1 polymer ?
#
loop_
_entity_poly.entity_id
_entity_poly.type
_entity_poly.pdbx_seq_one_letter_code
_entity_poly.pdbx_strand_id
1 'polypeptide(L)' 'RGTVTNGIISSKGRDMGNGIVTDFIQTNAAIHMGSFGGPMFNLEGKIIGINSIHVSYSGISFAIPSNTVLEAVECIKKGE' A
#
# COMPACT_ATOMS: atom_id res chain seq x y z
N ARG A 1 -11.12 -15.67 10.00
CA ARG A 1 -11.43 -15.74 8.55
C ARG A 1 -10.76 -14.54 7.89
N GLY A 2 -9.84 -14.77 6.95
CA GLY A 2 -9.24 -13.70 6.15
C GLY A 2 -9.92 -13.60 4.79
N THR A 3 -9.84 -12.44 4.14
CA THR A 3 -10.28 -12.21 2.77
C THR A 3 -9.06 -11.94 1.89
N VAL A 4 -9.19 -12.24 0.59
CA VAL A 4 -8.21 -11.87 -0.43
C VAL A 4 -8.95 -11.08 -1.50
N THR A 5 -8.39 -9.94 -1.88
CA THR A 5 -8.86 -9.13 -3.01
C THR A 5 -7.74 -9.07 -4.04
N ASN A 6 -8.11 -8.96 -5.31
CA ASN A 6 -7.17 -8.85 -6.41
C ASN A 6 -7.47 -7.57 -7.21
N GLY A 7 -6.49 -7.19 -8.03
CA GLY A 7 -6.58 -6.01 -8.87
C GLY A 7 -5.31 -5.83 -9.68
N ILE A 8 -5.22 -4.69 -10.33
CA ILE A 8 -4.05 -4.27 -11.11
C ILE A 8 -3.45 -3.01 -10.49
N ILE A 9 -2.16 -2.79 -10.72
CA ILE A 9 -1.54 -1.49 -10.43
C ILE A 9 -2.02 -0.52 -11.51
N SER A 10 -2.79 0.48 -11.11
CA SER A 10 -3.28 1.52 -12.02
C SER A 10 -2.27 2.64 -12.21
N SER A 11 -1.46 2.92 -11.19
CA SER A 11 -0.39 3.93 -11.22
C SER A 11 0.64 3.70 -10.11
N LYS A 12 1.83 4.25 -10.26
CA LYS A 12 2.92 4.26 -9.28
C LYS A 12 3.39 5.71 -9.06
N GLY A 13 4.00 5.99 -7.91
CA GLY A 13 4.59 7.31 -7.67
C GLY A 13 3.53 8.39 -7.44
N ARG A 14 2.37 8.02 -6.88
CA ARG A 14 1.29 8.98 -6.68
C ARG A 14 1.54 9.77 -5.39
N ASP A 15 1.72 11.07 -5.53
CA ASP A 15 1.68 11.98 -4.41
C ASP A 15 0.22 12.29 -4.04
N MET A 16 -0.06 12.18 -2.75
CA MET A 16 -1.37 12.47 -2.14
C MET A 16 -1.41 13.80 -1.39
N GLY A 17 -0.31 14.56 -1.41
CA GLY A 17 -0.19 15.84 -0.71
C GLY A 17 -0.16 15.70 0.81
N ASN A 18 0.16 14.50 1.33
CA ASN A 18 0.26 14.27 2.78
C ASN A 18 1.65 14.62 3.35
N GLY A 19 2.63 14.90 2.48
CA GLY A 19 4.00 15.28 2.84
C GLY A 19 4.89 14.17 3.42
N ILE A 20 4.34 12.97 3.65
CA ILE A 20 5.05 11.85 4.30
C ILE A 20 5.33 10.73 3.29
N VAL A 21 4.35 10.40 2.46
CA VAL A 21 4.45 9.38 1.42
C VAL A 21 4.04 10.02 0.10
N THR A 22 5.00 10.19 -0.78
CA THR A 22 4.80 10.84 -2.09
C THR A 22 4.74 9.82 -3.24
N ASP A 23 4.91 8.53 -2.94
CA ASP A 23 5.15 7.49 -3.93
C ASP A 23 4.14 6.33 -3.88
N PHE A 24 2.88 6.59 -3.50
CA PHE A 24 1.87 5.55 -3.37
C PHE A 24 1.70 4.71 -4.65
N ILE A 25 1.46 3.41 -4.43
CA ILE A 25 0.95 2.48 -5.45
C ILE A 25 -0.57 2.62 -5.48
N GLN A 26 -1.13 2.92 -6.64
CA GLN A 26 -2.57 2.93 -6.86
C GLN A 26 -3.04 1.59 -7.42
N THR A 27 -4.16 1.08 -6.90
CA THR A 27 -4.81 -0.13 -7.41
C THR A 27 -6.32 -0.03 -7.37
N ASN A 28 -7.00 -0.85 -8.18
CA ASN A 28 -8.44 -1.10 -8.08
C ASN A 28 -8.78 -2.31 -7.18
N ALA A 29 -7.78 -2.96 -6.57
CA ALA A 29 -8.03 -3.97 -5.55
C ALA A 29 -8.78 -3.34 -4.38
N ALA A 30 -9.87 -3.99 -3.95
CA ALA A 30 -10.67 -3.52 -2.83
C ALA A 30 -9.87 -3.63 -1.52
N ILE A 31 -9.77 -2.52 -0.78
CA ILE A 31 -9.15 -2.46 0.55
C ILE A 31 -10.24 -2.04 1.54
N HIS A 32 -10.39 -2.79 2.63
CA HIS A 32 -11.42 -2.57 3.63
C HIS A 32 -10.83 -2.63 5.06
N MET A 33 -11.66 -2.28 6.04
CA MET A 33 -11.31 -2.46 7.44
C MET A 33 -10.95 -3.92 7.71
N GLY A 34 -9.74 -4.15 8.25
CA GLY A 34 -9.15 -5.47 8.45
C GLY A 34 -8.07 -5.86 7.43
N SER A 35 -8.03 -5.25 6.24
CA SER A 35 -6.92 -5.44 5.28
C SER A 35 -5.92 -4.28 5.25
N PHE A 36 -6.22 -3.15 5.90
CA PHE A 36 -5.27 -2.06 6.16
C PHE A 36 -4.08 -2.56 6.97
N GLY A 37 -2.88 -2.12 6.60
CA GLY A 37 -1.61 -2.62 7.16
C GLY A 37 -1.22 -4.01 6.66
N GLY A 38 -2.11 -4.70 5.95
CA GLY A 38 -1.83 -5.99 5.34
C GLY A 38 -0.95 -5.88 4.09
N PRO A 39 -0.24 -6.95 3.73
CA PRO A 39 0.63 -6.99 2.56
C PRO A 39 -0.16 -7.05 1.25
N MET A 40 0.40 -6.41 0.23
CA MET A 40 0.04 -6.57 -1.17
C MET A 40 1.16 -7.35 -1.87
N PHE A 41 0.81 -8.40 -2.60
CA PHE A 41 1.78 -9.27 -3.29
C PHE A 41 1.60 -9.20 -4.80
N ASN A 42 2.69 -9.36 -5.55
CA ASN A 42 2.62 -9.66 -6.97
C ASN A 42 2.33 -11.15 -7.22
N LEU A 43 2.18 -11.56 -8.49
CA LEU A 43 1.89 -12.95 -8.86
C LEU A 43 3.03 -13.94 -8.55
N GLU A 44 4.24 -13.45 -8.28
CA GLU A 44 5.37 -14.26 -7.81
C GLU A 44 5.36 -14.44 -6.27
N GLY A 45 4.37 -13.89 -5.57
CA GLY A 45 4.28 -13.94 -4.11
C GLY A 45 5.20 -12.94 -3.39
N LYS A 46 5.81 -12.00 -4.10
CA LYS A 46 6.67 -10.96 -3.51
C LYS A 46 5.81 -9.81 -2.98
N ILE A 47 6.08 -9.35 -1.76
CA ILE A 47 5.43 -8.17 -1.19
C ILE A 47 5.90 -6.93 -1.97
N ILE A 48 4.95 -6.18 -2.50
CA ILE A 48 5.22 -4.94 -3.26
C ILE A 48 4.75 -3.69 -2.53
N GLY A 49 3.84 -3.82 -1.56
CA GLY A 49 3.38 -2.69 -0.75
C GLY A 49 2.52 -3.09 0.43
N ILE A 50 2.13 -2.10 1.22
CA ILE A 50 1.27 -2.22 2.41
C ILE A 50 -0.01 -1.41 2.20
N ASN A 51 -1.16 -2.08 2.32
CA ASN A 51 -2.48 -1.50 2.14
C ASN A 51 -2.73 -0.33 3.09
N SER A 52 -3.11 0.84 2.58
CA SER A 52 -3.10 2.08 3.37
C SER A 52 -4.38 2.91 3.26
N ILE A 53 -4.82 3.26 2.05
CA ILE A 53 -5.96 4.18 1.86
C ILE A 53 -6.96 3.54 0.90
N HIS A 54 -8.26 3.70 1.17
CA HIS A 54 -9.32 3.36 0.25
C HIS A 54 -10.23 4.57 0.03
N VAL A 55 -10.52 4.89 -1.23
CA VAL A 55 -11.39 5.99 -1.64
C VAL A 55 -12.66 5.39 -2.21
N SER A 56 -13.67 5.20 -1.35
CA SER A 56 -14.86 4.41 -1.67
C SER A 56 -15.66 4.92 -2.87
N TYR A 57 -15.74 6.25 -3.08
CA TYR A 57 -16.55 6.82 -4.17
C TYR A 57 -15.95 6.56 -5.56
N SER A 58 -14.63 6.37 -5.65
CA SER A 58 -13.94 6.12 -6.92
C SER A 58 -13.54 4.66 -7.10
N GLY A 59 -13.67 3.83 -6.06
CA GLY A 59 -13.19 2.45 -6.06
C GLY A 59 -11.66 2.36 -6.17
N ILE A 60 -10.94 3.43 -5.82
CA ILE A 60 -9.49 3.48 -5.90
C ILE A 60 -8.88 3.26 -4.53
N SER A 61 -7.86 2.42 -4.48
CA SER A 61 -7.11 2.11 -3.26
C SER A 61 -5.63 2.44 -3.43
N PHE A 62 -4.95 2.68 -2.32
CA PHE A 62 -3.53 2.99 -2.27
C PHE A 62 -2.79 2.11 -1.28
N ALA A 63 -1.57 1.74 -1.68
CA ALA A 63 -0.61 1.06 -0.83
C ALA A 63 0.69 1.85 -0.76
N ILE A 64 1.32 1.85 0.41
CA ILE A 64 2.67 2.38 0.61
C ILE A 64 3.65 1.37 0.00
N PRO A 65 4.60 1.76 -0.86
CA PRO A 65 5.56 0.83 -1.43
C PRO A 65 6.38 0.11 -0.37
N SER A 66 6.71 -1.15 -0.64
CA SER A 66 7.52 -1.98 0.27
C SER A 66 8.89 -1.35 0.60
N ASN A 67 9.55 -0.73 -0.38
CA ASN A 67 10.83 -0.05 -0.17
C ASN A 67 10.72 1.10 0.86
N THR A 68 9.68 1.94 0.73
CA THR A 68 9.39 3.04 1.67
C THR A 68 9.17 2.52 3.09
N VAL A 69 8.48 1.38 3.22
CA VAL A 69 8.26 0.73 4.53
C VAL A 69 9.56 0.17 5.10
N LEU A 70 10.43 -0.41 4.27
CA LEU A 70 11.74 -0.91 4.71
C LEU A 70 12.62 0.24 5.23
N GLU A 71 12.64 1.38 4.54
CA GLU A 71 13.36 2.58 5.00
C GLU A 71 12.86 3.06 6.37
N ALA A 72 11.53 3.13 6.55
CA ALA A 72 10.93 3.51 7.83
C ALA A 72 11.26 2.51 8.95
N VAL A 73 11.24 1.21 8.66
CA VAL A 73 11.62 0.17 9.63
C VAL A 73 13.08 0.29 10.04
N GLU A 74 13.98 0.58 9.11
CA GLU A 74 15.40 0.78 9.43
C GLU A 74 15.65 2.02 10.28
N CYS A 75 14.93 3.11 10.02
CA CYS A 75 14.92 4.31 10.86
C CYS A 75 14.49 3.98 12.30
N ILE A 76 13.34 3.31 12.45
CA ILE A 76 12.80 2.91 13.77
C ILE A 76 13.76 1.98 14.52
N LYS A 77 14.42 1.03 13.83
CA LYS A 77 15.41 0.14 14.45
C LYS A 77 16.63 0.87 15.01
N LYS A 78 17.00 2.00 14.41
CA LYS A 78 18.10 2.87 14.88
C LYS A 78 17.68 3.78 16.04
N GLY A 79 16.39 3.85 16.35
CA GLY A 79 15.84 4.78 17.34
C GLY A 79 15.72 6.21 16.83
N GLU A 80 15.66 6.38 15.51
CA GLU A 80 15.38 7.64 14.82
C GLU A 80 13.86 7.90 14.73
#